data_AF-A0A7W6H714-F1
#
_entry.id   AF-A0A7W6H714-F1
#
_cell.length_a   1.000
_cell.length_b   1.000
_cell.length_c   1.000
_cell.angle_alpha   90.00
_cell.angle_beta   90.00
_cell.angle_gamma   90.00
#
_symmetry.space_group_name_H-M   'P 1'
#
loop_
_entity.id
_entity.type
_entity.pdbx_description
1 polymer ?
#
loop_
_entity_poly.entity_id
_entity_poly.type
_entity_poly.pdbx_seq_one_letter_code
_entity_poly.pdbx_strand_id
1 'polypeptide(L)'
;MPTVLRQIAEASRAAWDHASAILLAARLEGVSRADHDAIADFADEQRDRWIRADDRARREDDRLRALENEPSYFGATGGSWWSDDGRDPFAEPDDLA
;
A
#
# COMPACT_ATOMS: atom_id res chain seq x y z
N MET A 1 2.26 -3.72 15.79
CA MET A 1 2.93 -2.39 15.79
C MET A 1 2.51 -1.65 14.53
N PRO A 2 2.30 -0.32 14.56
CA PRO A 2 2.04 0.45 13.36
C PRO A 2 3.23 0.36 12.39
N THR A 3 2.95 0.28 11.09
CA THR A 3 4.01 0.26 10.07
C THR A 3 4.75 1.60 10.03
N VAL A 4 6.00 1.61 9.59
CA VAL A 4 6.79 2.85 9.45
C VAL A 4 6.06 3.87 8.55
N LEU A 5 5.37 3.39 7.51
CA LEU A 5 4.55 4.23 6.63
C LEU A 5 3.39 4.90 7.37
N ARG A 6 2.74 4.18 8.31
CA ARG A 6 1.68 4.73 9.16
C ARG A 6 2.22 5.85 10.07
N GLN A 7 3.39 5.64 10.67
CA GLN A 7 4.04 6.64 11.52
C GLN A 7 4.43 7.91 10.73
N ILE A 8 4.95 7.75 9.51
CA ILE A 8 5.25 8.88 8.62
C ILE A 8 3.98 9.63 8.22
N ALA A 9 2.89 8.91 7.92
CA ALA A 9 1.61 9.52 7.59
C ALA A 9 1.05 10.35 8.76
N GLU A 10 1.07 9.81 9.97
CA GLU A 10 0.62 10.50 11.19
C GLU A 10 1.46 11.74 11.49
N ALA A 11 2.78 11.64 11.41
CA ALA A 11 3.67 12.77 11.62
C ALA A 11 3.48 13.88 10.58
N SER A 12 3.33 13.51 9.30
CA SER A 12 3.12 14.47 8.21
C SER A 12 1.76 15.16 8.33
N ARG A 13 0.73 14.44 8.76
CA ARG A 13 -0.58 15.03 9.06
C ARG A 13 -0.50 16.05 10.20
N ALA A 14 0.15 15.69 11.31
CA ALA A 14 0.31 16.60 12.44
C ALA A 14 1.08 17.87 12.05
N ALA A 15 2.11 17.74 11.22
CA ALA A 15 2.85 18.89 10.70
C ALA A 15 2.01 19.79 9.79
N TRP A 16 1.17 19.20 8.92
CA TRP A 16 0.22 19.95 8.08
C TRP A 16 -0.83 20.70 8.91
N ASP A 17 -1.42 20.06 9.92
CA ASP A 17 -2.40 20.68 10.82
C ASP A 17 -1.76 21.88 11.56
N HIS A 18 -0.52 21.72 12.03
CA HIS A 18 0.21 22.79 12.70
C HIS A 18 0.55 23.97 11.77
N ALA A 19 1.06 23.67 10.57
CA ALA A 19 1.38 24.71 9.58
C ALA A 19 0.13 25.49 9.14
N SER A 20 -0.99 24.80 8.98
CA SER A 20 -2.29 25.43 8.66
C SER A 20 -2.76 26.37 9.75
N ALA A 21 -2.55 26.01 11.03
CA ALA A 21 -2.86 26.89 12.16
C ALA A 21 -1.96 28.14 12.19
N ILE A 22 -0.66 27.99 11.89
CA ILE A 22 0.27 29.12 11.79
C ILE A 22 -0.12 30.04 10.64
N LEU A 23 -0.50 29.52 9.46
CA LEU A 23 -0.98 30.34 8.34
C LEU A 23 -2.18 31.21 8.73
N LEU A 24 -3.13 30.64 9.46
CA LEU A 24 -4.30 31.37 9.95
C LEU A 24 -3.89 32.48 10.92
N ALA A 25 -2.98 32.20 11.85
CA ALA A 25 -2.47 33.20 12.79
C ALA A 25 -1.66 34.30 12.09
N ALA A 26 -0.80 33.94 11.14
CA ALA A 26 0.02 34.86 10.38
C ALA A 26 -0.83 35.87 9.58
N ARG A 27 -1.99 35.43 9.09
CA ARG A 27 -2.97 36.28 8.42
C ARG A 27 -3.61 37.31 9.36
N LEU A 28 -3.73 37.00 10.65
CA LEU A 28 -4.31 37.89 11.66
C LEU A 28 -3.28 38.89 12.20
N GLU A 29 -2.02 38.48 12.31
CA GLU A 29 -0.94 39.30 12.90
C GLU A 29 -0.21 40.19 11.88
N GLY A 30 -0.53 40.08 10.58
CA GLY A 30 0.06 40.94 9.55
C GLY A 30 1.52 40.58 9.24
N VAL A 31 1.82 39.29 9.20
CA VAL A 31 3.16 38.76 8.89
C VAL A 31 3.56 39.12 7.45
N SER A 32 4.87 39.17 7.19
CA SER A 32 5.39 39.45 5.85
C SER A 32 4.86 38.45 4.83
N ARG A 33 4.63 38.91 3.59
CA ARG A 33 4.16 38.05 2.51
C ARG A 33 5.12 36.89 2.23
N ALA A 34 6.43 37.14 2.34
CA ALA A 34 7.44 36.11 2.09
C ALA A 34 7.38 34.98 3.12
N ASP A 35 7.19 35.30 4.40
CA ASP A 35 7.04 34.28 5.43
C ASP A 35 5.72 33.52 5.28
N HIS A 36 4.64 34.22 4.92
CA HIS A 36 3.36 33.57 4.63
C HIS A 36 3.45 32.59 3.46
N ASP A 37 4.12 32.97 2.37
CA ASP A 37 4.35 32.09 1.21
C ASP A 37 5.21 30.88 1.62
N ALA A 38 6.27 31.09 2.42
CA ALA A 38 7.14 29.99 2.88
C ALA A 38 6.40 28.98 3.78
N ILE A 39 5.50 29.44 4.65
CA ILE A 39 4.69 28.54 5.50
C ILE A 39 3.66 27.80 4.64
N ALA A 40 3.08 28.44 3.62
CA ALA A 40 2.14 27.81 2.70
C ALA A 40 2.81 26.68 1.92
N ASP A 41 4.00 26.93 1.36
CA ASP A 41 4.78 25.92 0.65
C ASP A 41 5.11 24.71 1.56
N PHE A 42 5.51 24.97 2.81
CA PHE A 42 5.75 23.91 3.77
C PHE A 42 4.49 23.09 4.08
N ALA A 43 3.34 23.75 4.29
CA ALA A 43 2.07 23.09 4.57
C ALA A 43 1.66 22.17 3.42
N ASP A 44 1.79 22.64 2.18
CA ASP A 44 1.49 21.86 0.97
C ASP A 44 2.44 20.65 0.83
N GLU A 45 3.73 20.82 1.11
CA GLU A 45 4.69 19.69 1.09
C GLU A 45 4.32 18.61 2.13
N GLN A 46 3.91 19.01 3.35
CA GLN A 46 3.51 18.05 4.38
C GLN A 46 2.20 17.34 4.03
N ARG A 47 1.24 18.05 3.43
CA ARG A 47 0.00 17.46 2.91
C ARG A 47 0.31 16.39 1.87
N ASP A 48 1.15 16.69 0.89
CA ASP A 48 1.52 15.75 -0.17
C ASP A 48 2.33 14.55 0.35
N ARG A 49 3.18 14.77 1.36
CA ARG A 49 3.90 13.69 2.04
C ARG A 49 2.93 12.78 2.80
N TRP A 50 1.96 13.35 3.51
CA TRP A 50 0.94 12.61 4.22
C TRP A 50 0.11 11.74 3.25
N ILE A 51 -0.45 12.32 2.19
CA ILE A 51 -1.29 11.59 1.22
C ILE A 51 -0.52 10.40 0.63
N ARG A 52 0.73 10.61 0.21
CA ARG A 52 1.57 9.54 -0.35
C ARG A 52 1.91 8.46 0.66
N ALA A 53 2.20 8.82 1.91
CA ALA A 53 2.51 7.87 2.97
C ALA A 53 1.28 7.04 3.37
N ASP A 54 0.12 7.69 3.49
CA ASP A 54 -1.14 7.05 3.83
C ASP A 54 -1.60 6.07 2.75
N ASP A 55 -1.51 6.46 1.47
CA ASP A 55 -1.79 5.58 0.34
C ASP A 55 -0.88 4.34 0.32
N ARG A 56 0.42 4.52 0.59
CA ARG A 56 1.36 3.39 0.68
C ARG A 56 1.06 2.51 1.88
N ALA A 57 0.71 3.09 3.03
CA ALA A 57 0.34 2.35 4.22
C ALA A 57 -0.91 1.49 3.99
N ARG A 58 -1.94 2.04 3.32
CA ARG A 58 -3.16 1.30 2.96
C ARG A 58 -2.87 0.13 2.04
N ARG A 59 -2.09 0.34 0.97
CA ARG A 59 -1.72 -0.75 0.04
C ARG A 59 -0.91 -1.85 0.74
N GLU A 60 -0.04 -1.48 1.68
CA GLU A 60 0.72 -2.45 2.48
C GLU A 60 -0.19 -3.22 3.44
N ASP A 61 -1.12 -2.54 4.13
CA ASP A 61 -2.10 -3.19 5.00
C ASP A 61 -3.00 -4.17 4.21
N ASP A 62 -3.44 -3.78 3.01
CA ASP A 62 -4.24 -4.64 2.13
C ASP A 62 -3.43 -5.85 1.65
N ARG A 63 -2.14 -5.66 1.31
CA ARG A 63 -1.23 -6.76 0.96
C ARG A 63 -1.04 -7.73 2.12
N LEU A 64 -0.81 -7.23 3.33
CA LEU A 64 -0.64 -8.06 4.53
C LEU A 64 -1.91 -8.86 4.83
N ARG A 65 -3.09 -8.23 4.72
CA ARG A 65 -4.37 -8.92 4.85
C ARG A 65 -4.60 -9.99 3.79
N ALA A 66 -4.20 -9.74 2.55
CA ALA A 66 -4.28 -10.75 1.49
C ALA A 66 -3.41 -11.97 1.82
N LEU A 67 -2.18 -11.76 2.31
CA LEU A 67 -1.28 -12.84 2.73
C LEU A 67 -1.79 -13.61 3.96
N GLU A 68 -2.42 -12.93 4.92
CA GLU A 68 -3.05 -13.59 6.08
C GLU A 68 -4.26 -14.44 5.69
N ASN A 69 -4.97 -14.08 4.63
CA ASN A 69 -6.16 -14.77 4.14
C ASN A 69 -5.89 -15.68 2.93
N GLU A 70 -4.63 -15.82 2.49
CA GLU A 70 -4.27 -16.85 1.53
C GLU A 70 -4.40 -18.21 2.24
N PRO A 71 -5.30 -19.11 1.78
CA PRO A 71 -5.33 -20.46 2.31
C PRO A 71 -3.96 -21.09 1.99
N SER A 72 -3.26 -21.56 3.01
CA SER A 72 -1.99 -22.23 2.87
C SER A 72 -2.14 -23.43 1.93
N TYR A 73 -1.83 -23.24 0.65
CA TYR A 73 -1.66 -24.32 -0.30
C TYR A 73 -0.30 -24.98 -0.04
N PHE A 74 -0.15 -25.54 1.16
CA PHE A 74 1.01 -26.31 1.57
C PHE A 74 0.56 -27.74 1.86
N GLY A 75 0.63 -28.57 0.82
CA GLY A 75 0.88 -30.01 0.93
C GLY A 75 -0.10 -30.85 1.73
N ALA A 76 -1.25 -31.18 1.13
CA ALA A 76 -1.79 -32.52 1.24
C ALA A 76 -1.70 -33.18 -0.14
N THR A 77 -0.52 -33.70 -0.47
CA THR A 77 -0.40 -34.79 -1.44
C THR A 77 -1.20 -35.97 -0.91
N GLY A 78 -2.44 -36.12 -1.37
CA GLY A 78 -3.33 -37.17 -0.89
C GLY A 78 -4.77 -36.95 -1.30
N GLY A 79 -5.05 -36.86 -2.60
CA GLY A 79 -6.40 -36.69 -3.10
C GLY A 79 -6.44 -36.83 -4.60
N SER A 80 -6.46 -38.08 -5.07
CA SER A 80 -6.80 -38.45 -6.44
C SER A 80 -8.14 -37.83 -6.81
N TRP A 81 -8.14 -36.95 -7.81
CA TRP A 81 -9.37 -36.43 -8.41
C TRP A 81 -9.28 -36.63 -9.91
N TRP A 82 -10.25 -37.38 -10.42
CA TRP A 82 -10.64 -37.63 -11.81
C TRP A 82 -9.91 -38.76 -12.54
N SER A 83 -10.72 -39.79 -12.77
CA SER A 83 -10.48 -40.99 -13.56
C SER A 83 -10.21 -40.68 -15.03
N ASP A 84 -9.36 -41.53 -15.61
CA ASP A 84 -9.60 -42.25 -16.87
C ASP A 84 -10.00 -41.43 -18.10
N ASP A 85 -8.98 -41.01 -18.83
CA ASP A 85 -8.99 -41.11 -20.29
C ASP A 85 -7.70 -41.84 -20.66
N GLY A 86 -7.76 -43.16 -20.84
CA GLY A 86 -6.64 -44.06 -21.13
C GLY A 86 -5.90 -43.79 -22.44
N ARG A 87 -5.32 -42.60 -22.60
CA ARG A 87 -4.31 -42.28 -23.62
C ARG A 87 -2.95 -42.21 -22.97
N ASP A 88 -2.17 -43.25 -23.20
CA ASP A 88 -0.73 -43.23 -22.97
C ASP A 88 -0.10 -42.18 -23.91
N PRO A 89 0.54 -41.12 -23.38
CA PRO A 89 1.23 -40.13 -24.21
C PRO A 89 2.50 -40.66 -24.88
N PHE A 90 2.88 -41.92 -24.64
CA PHE A 90 4.08 -42.57 -25.19
C PHE A 90 3.80 -43.71 -26.19
N ALA A 91 2.57 -43.84 -26.71
CA ALA A 91 2.30 -44.80 -27.78
C ALA A 91 3.03 -44.38 -29.08
N GLU A 92 4.10 -45.09 -29.43
CA GLU A 92 4.85 -44.92 -30.67
C GLU A 92 4.03 -45.39 -31.89
N PRO A 93 4.20 -44.78 -33.07
CA PRO A 93 3.30 -44.93 -34.21
C PRO A 93 3.60 -46.15 -35.11
N ASP A 94 3.95 -47.32 -34.56
CA ASP A 94 4.41 -48.46 -35.36
C ASP A 94 3.69 -49.80 -35.11
N ASP A 95 2.46 -49.80 -34.59
CA ASP A 95 1.61 -51.01 -34.51
C ASP A 95 0.37 -50.93 -35.40
N LEU A 96 0.58 -50.60 -36.69
CA LEU A 96 -0.33 -50.94 -37.78
C LEU A 96 0.35 -51.93 -38.73
N ALA A 97 0.08 -53.22 -38.53
CA ALA A 97 0.27 -54.27 -39.52
C ALA A 97 -0.97 -55.17 -39.57
#